data_AF-A0A8C7N8Z0-F1
#
_entry.id   AF-A0A8C7N8Z0-F1
#
_cell.length_a   1.000
_cell.length_b   1.000
_cell.length_c   1.000
_cell.angle_alpha   90.00
_cell.angle_beta   90.00
_cell.angle_gamma   90.00
#
_symmetry.space_group_name_H-M   'P 1'
#
loop_
_entity.id
_entity.type
_entity.pdbx_description
1 polymer ?
#
loop_
_entity_poly.entity_id
_entity_poly.type
_entity_poly.pdbx_seq_one_letter_code
_entity_poly.pdbx_strand_id
1 'polypeptide(L)'
;MGVVYTSAMLSQVLFHLHFVTLTLGQYDICKSLFSTDDGPTWEFYACQPKPMAMKEFVQIRVDPPGITCGNPPERFCTLENPYLCSDECDASNPDLAHPPQLMQDRERSGLITYWQTVTWSRYPEPLLANISLAWNKSLELTDDIQVTFEYGRPTMMVLDKSLDKGRTWQPYQFYADDCMEAFGMPAKRVQDLSATNVTRVICTEQYSRWVGSKNEKVLRFEVMARFTIFTGPKLLNMDSLYTRMESMKGLRDFFTFTNLRLRLLRPALGGTYVQKDNLLKYFYAISNIEVPARCKCNLHAGQCTFREGSLQCDCEHNTTGQDCTRCERGFKAKSWKPGSYLPTPNGSPNTCDAAGTLGNCECYGHSNRCSYIDFINIVTCVSCKHNTRGQNCQHCRLGFFRNVSAELDDENVCIECNCNQLGSFHARCNDTGFCQCRDGSIGPKCEDCLPGYSWRQGCSPNVCDDEFLLCQNGGTCFQNQKCLCLPEYKGVLCEQLLCEGERGCSGASASYVSLAAMLSCLLANALLRIVTAC
;
A
#
# COMPACT_ATOMS: atom_id res chain seq x y z
N MET A 1 21.44 -2.12 -56.94
CA MET A 1 20.15 -1.54 -56.51
C MET A 1 19.63 -2.23 -55.25
N GLY A 2 20.31 -2.11 -54.10
CA GLY A 2 19.96 -2.96 -52.93
C GLY A 2 20.26 -2.39 -51.54
N VAL A 3 20.55 -1.09 -51.40
CA VAL A 3 20.95 -0.52 -50.09
C VAL A 3 20.09 0.68 -49.67
N VAL A 4 19.08 1.07 -50.46
CA VAL A 4 18.25 2.27 -50.17
C VAL A 4 16.90 1.93 -49.52
N TYR A 5 16.47 0.66 -49.52
CA TYR A 5 15.15 0.26 -49.01
C TYR A 5 15.09 -0.03 -47.49
N THR A 6 16.22 -0.22 -46.81
CA THR A 6 16.24 -0.59 -45.37
C THR A 6 16.14 0.64 -44.44
N SER A 7 16.67 1.79 -44.86
CA SER A 7 16.62 3.05 -44.09
C SER A 7 15.20 3.63 -44.00
N ALA A 8 14.43 3.57 -45.10
CA ALA A 8 13.05 4.06 -45.12
C ALA A 8 12.10 3.22 -44.25
N MET A 9 12.32 1.89 -44.19
CA MET A 9 11.55 0.97 -43.35
C MET A 9 11.88 1.14 -41.86
N LEU A 10 13.15 1.35 -41.49
CA LEU A 10 13.52 1.68 -40.09
C LEU A 10 12.94 3.03 -39.66
N SER A 11 12.98 4.04 -40.53
CA SER A 11 12.42 5.37 -40.25
C SER A 11 10.90 5.31 -40.08
N GLN A 12 10.17 4.54 -40.90
CA GLN A 12 8.73 4.32 -40.73
C GLN A 12 8.39 3.53 -39.46
N VAL A 13 9.19 2.53 -39.09
CA VAL A 13 9.01 1.76 -37.84
C VAL A 13 9.30 2.64 -36.61
N LEU A 14 10.36 3.45 -36.62
CA LEU A 14 10.66 4.44 -35.58
C LEU A 14 9.58 5.53 -35.50
N PHE A 15 9.05 6.00 -36.62
CA PHE A 15 7.96 6.98 -36.66
C PHE A 15 6.65 6.38 -36.13
N HIS A 16 6.35 5.11 -36.44
CA HIS A 16 5.21 4.38 -35.88
C HIS A 16 5.39 4.06 -34.39
N LEU A 17 6.59 3.70 -33.91
CA LEU A 17 6.88 3.53 -32.49
C LEU A 17 6.74 4.85 -31.73
N HIS A 18 7.23 5.96 -32.29
CA HIS A 18 7.07 7.30 -31.70
C HIS A 18 5.61 7.77 -31.68
N PHE A 19 4.82 7.44 -32.71
CA PHE A 19 3.37 7.70 -32.74
C PHE A 19 2.57 6.79 -31.78
N VAL A 20 2.95 5.52 -31.62
CA VAL A 20 2.32 4.60 -30.66
C VAL A 20 2.55 5.10 -29.23
N THR A 21 3.75 5.58 -28.91
CA THR A 21 4.06 6.19 -27.60
C THR A 21 3.31 7.50 -27.32
N LEU A 22 2.81 8.20 -28.34
CA LEU A 22 2.03 9.44 -28.19
C LEU A 22 0.53 9.21 -27.92
N THR A 23 0.04 7.95 -27.99
CA THR A 23 -1.39 7.61 -27.78
C THR A 23 -1.68 6.86 -26.47
N LEU A 24 -0.61 6.50 -25.75
CA LEU A 24 -0.66 5.83 -24.46
C LEU A 24 -0.51 6.88 -23.36
N GLY A 25 -1.58 7.07 -22.58
CA GLY A 25 -1.52 7.81 -21.33
C GLY A 25 -0.57 7.12 -20.36
N GLN A 26 0.06 7.93 -19.51
CA GLN A 26 1.11 7.52 -18.54
C GLN A 26 0.74 6.29 -17.67
N TYR A 27 -0.55 6.05 -17.44
CA TYR A 27 -1.06 4.99 -16.58
C TYR A 27 -2.06 4.06 -17.31
N ASP A 28 -1.97 3.93 -18.63
CA ASP A 28 -2.90 3.08 -19.39
C ASP A 28 -2.55 1.58 -19.31
N ILE A 29 -1.29 1.24 -19.00
CA ILE A 29 -0.76 -0.14 -19.03
C ILE A 29 -0.45 -0.59 -17.60
N CYS A 30 -1.00 -1.74 -17.18
CA CYS A 30 -0.76 -2.32 -15.84
C CYS A 30 0.50 -3.18 -15.76
N LYS A 31 0.99 -3.69 -16.89
CA LYS A 31 2.17 -4.56 -16.94
C LYS A 31 2.84 -4.54 -18.30
N SER A 32 4.15 -4.67 -18.33
CA SER A 32 4.92 -4.87 -19.57
C SER A 32 5.84 -6.08 -19.45
N LEU A 33 6.12 -6.72 -20.57
CA LEU A 33 7.04 -7.84 -20.63
C LEU A 33 8.46 -7.29 -20.76
N PHE A 34 9.32 -7.59 -19.80
CA PHE A 34 10.72 -7.19 -19.82
C PHE A 34 11.62 -8.42 -19.92
N SER A 35 12.63 -8.36 -20.79
CA SER A 35 13.57 -9.47 -20.97
C SER A 35 14.74 -9.31 -20.01
N THR A 36 14.90 -10.28 -19.11
CA THR A 36 16.08 -10.42 -18.25
C THR A 36 16.97 -11.57 -18.73
N ASP A 37 18.21 -11.66 -18.23
CA ASP A 37 19.13 -12.75 -18.57
C ASP A 37 18.55 -14.15 -18.21
N ASP A 38 17.62 -14.20 -17.24
CA ASP A 38 16.89 -15.39 -16.81
C ASP A 38 15.57 -15.65 -17.58
N GLY A 39 15.25 -14.83 -18.59
CA GLY A 39 14.05 -14.94 -19.43
C GLY A 39 13.07 -13.74 -19.32
N PRO A 40 11.93 -13.79 -20.03
CA PRO A 40 10.93 -12.74 -20.00
C PRO A 40 10.15 -12.75 -18.68
N THR A 41 10.18 -11.63 -17.96
CA THR A 41 9.45 -11.42 -16.71
C THR A 41 8.44 -10.27 -16.86
N TRP A 42 7.36 -10.34 -16.09
CA TRP A 42 6.35 -9.27 -16.06
C TRP A 42 6.73 -8.22 -15.04
N GLU A 43 6.86 -6.97 -15.49
CA GLU A 43 6.95 -5.81 -14.60
C GLU A 43 5.55 -5.17 -14.49
N PHE A 44 5.13 -4.83 -13.28
CA PHE A 44 3.79 -4.30 -12.99
C PHE A 44 3.85 -2.82 -12.58
N TYR A 45 2.87 -2.04 -13.01
CA TYR A 45 2.78 -0.59 -12.81
C TYR A 45 1.39 -0.18 -12.36
N ALA A 46 1.26 0.99 -11.74
CA ALA A 46 -0.07 1.54 -11.46
C ALA A 46 -0.81 1.83 -12.78
N CYS A 47 -2.11 1.55 -12.84
CA CYS A 47 -2.87 1.74 -14.08
C CYS A 47 -4.34 2.13 -13.86
N GLN A 48 -4.87 2.98 -14.73
CA GLN A 48 -6.24 3.48 -14.66
C GLN A 48 -6.91 3.51 -16.05
N PRO A 49 -8.25 3.38 -16.12
CA PRO A 49 -8.95 3.45 -17.40
C PRO A 49 -8.89 4.84 -18.01
N LYS A 50 -8.97 4.90 -19.34
CA LYS A 50 -9.12 6.15 -20.09
C LYS A 50 -10.42 6.87 -19.70
N PRO A 51 -10.44 8.22 -19.72
CA PRO A 51 -11.68 8.98 -19.64
C PRO A 51 -12.65 8.58 -20.75
N MET A 52 -13.95 8.55 -20.43
CA MET A 52 -15.01 8.30 -21.41
C MET A 52 -16.28 9.07 -21.05
N ALA A 53 -17.16 9.27 -22.03
CA ALA A 53 -18.45 9.91 -21.80
C ALA A 53 -19.36 8.98 -20.99
N MET A 54 -19.71 9.38 -19.78
CA MET A 54 -20.52 8.55 -18.88
C MET A 54 -22.03 8.66 -19.16
N LYS A 55 -22.43 9.42 -20.18
CA LYS A 55 -23.83 9.61 -20.57
C LYS A 55 -24.51 8.27 -20.82
N GLU A 56 -23.92 7.37 -21.60
CA GLU A 56 -24.58 6.11 -22.00
C GLU A 56 -24.88 5.13 -20.85
N PHE A 57 -24.24 5.32 -19.69
CA PHE A 57 -24.40 4.46 -18.53
C PHE A 57 -25.14 5.12 -17.37
N VAL A 58 -25.63 6.35 -17.54
CA VAL A 58 -26.37 7.06 -16.49
C VAL A 58 -27.83 6.62 -16.47
N GLN A 59 -28.36 6.44 -15.27
CA GLN A 59 -29.79 6.38 -15.03
C GLN A 59 -30.24 7.72 -14.45
N ILE A 60 -31.16 8.38 -15.15
CA ILE A 60 -31.73 9.67 -14.76
C ILE A 60 -33.06 9.43 -14.06
N ARG A 61 -33.21 10.04 -12.88
CA ARG A 61 -34.48 10.12 -12.15
C ARG A 61 -34.79 11.57 -11.84
N VAL A 62 -36.04 11.97 -12.07
CA VAL A 62 -36.54 13.31 -11.76
C VAL A 62 -37.61 13.20 -10.67
N ASP A 63 -37.47 14.02 -9.63
CA ASP A 63 -38.42 14.12 -8.51
C ASP A 63 -38.80 15.59 -8.27
N PRO A 64 -40.02 15.91 -7.82
CA PRO A 64 -41.12 14.98 -7.52
C PRO A 64 -41.77 14.41 -8.80
N PRO A 65 -42.51 13.29 -8.70
CA PRO A 65 -43.27 12.77 -9.84
C PRO A 65 -44.30 13.82 -10.31
N GLY A 66 -44.47 13.96 -11.63
CA GLY A 66 -45.35 14.96 -12.23
C GLY A 66 -44.72 16.36 -12.39
N ILE A 67 -43.43 16.54 -12.06
CA ILE A 67 -42.74 17.82 -12.30
C ILE A 67 -42.39 18.05 -13.78
N THR A 68 -42.36 17.00 -14.61
CA THR A 68 -42.13 17.13 -16.05
C THR A 68 -43.44 17.55 -16.72
N CYS A 69 -43.39 18.53 -17.63
CA CYS A 69 -44.58 19.08 -18.28
C CYS A 69 -45.28 18.06 -19.19
N GLY A 70 -46.54 18.36 -19.55
CA GLY A 70 -47.28 17.65 -20.59
C GLY A 70 -48.34 16.67 -20.12
N ASN A 71 -48.58 16.53 -18.81
CA ASN A 71 -49.67 15.74 -18.25
C ASN A 71 -50.40 16.48 -17.10
N PRO A 72 -51.51 17.21 -17.37
CA PRO A 72 -52.10 17.44 -18.70
C PRO A 72 -51.23 18.36 -19.58
N PRO A 73 -51.50 18.45 -20.89
CA PRO A 73 -50.83 19.40 -21.77
C PRO A 73 -50.92 20.83 -21.23
N GLU A 74 -49.83 21.58 -21.31
CA GLU A 74 -49.75 22.95 -20.80
C GLU A 74 -49.03 23.88 -21.77
N ARG A 75 -49.42 25.16 -21.77
CA ARG A 75 -48.74 26.19 -22.57
C ARG A 75 -47.59 26.82 -21.81
N PHE A 76 -46.56 27.22 -22.52
CA PHE A 76 -45.42 27.94 -21.96
C PHE A 76 -44.97 29.09 -22.87
N CYS A 77 -44.18 29.99 -22.33
CA CYS A 77 -43.63 31.12 -23.09
C CYS A 77 -42.13 30.96 -23.27
N THR A 78 -41.68 31.03 -24.52
CA THR A 78 -40.26 31.09 -24.85
C THR A 78 -39.75 32.53 -24.81
N LEU A 79 -38.42 32.71 -24.77
CA LEU A 79 -37.78 34.03 -24.89
C LEU A 79 -38.04 34.70 -26.24
N GLU A 80 -38.35 33.90 -27.27
CA GLU A 80 -38.64 34.38 -28.63
C GLU A 80 -40.09 34.84 -28.76
N ASN A 81 -41.00 34.21 -28.02
CA ASN A 81 -42.40 34.59 -27.96
C ASN A 81 -42.92 34.84 -26.53
N PRO A 82 -42.38 35.86 -25.82
CA PRO A 82 -42.69 36.09 -24.40
C PRO A 82 -44.12 36.60 -24.14
N TYR A 83 -44.85 37.02 -25.19
CA TYR A 83 -46.17 37.64 -25.06
C TYR A 83 -47.32 36.78 -25.59
N LEU A 84 -47.10 35.93 -26.61
CA LEU A 84 -48.18 35.07 -27.15
C LEU A 84 -48.22 33.67 -26.50
N CYS A 85 -47.11 33.18 -25.94
CA CYS A 85 -47.02 31.88 -25.24
C CYS A 85 -47.73 30.76 -26.03
N SER A 86 -47.42 30.69 -27.33
CA SER A 86 -48.07 29.80 -28.30
C SER A 86 -47.55 28.37 -28.23
N ASP A 87 -46.44 28.16 -27.52
CA ASP A 87 -45.79 26.87 -27.41
C ASP A 87 -46.52 25.99 -26.39
N GLU A 88 -46.65 24.71 -26.71
CA GLU A 88 -47.39 23.72 -25.91
C GLU A 88 -46.48 22.54 -25.60
N CYS A 89 -46.47 22.12 -24.34
CA CYS A 89 -45.85 20.88 -23.90
C CYS A 89 -46.96 19.84 -23.73
N ASP A 90 -46.86 18.75 -24.48
CA ASP A 90 -47.82 17.64 -24.46
C ASP A 90 -47.05 16.32 -24.43
N ALA A 91 -47.16 15.57 -23.33
CA ALA A 91 -46.45 14.30 -23.18
C ALA A 91 -47.07 13.16 -24.00
N SER A 92 -48.28 13.35 -24.54
CA SER A 92 -48.93 12.38 -25.44
C SER A 92 -48.45 12.51 -26.89
N ASN A 93 -47.88 13.67 -27.27
CA ASN A 93 -47.32 13.93 -28.58
C ASN A 93 -45.78 13.95 -28.54
N PRO A 94 -45.09 12.97 -29.15
CA PRO A 94 -43.62 12.90 -29.14
C PRO A 94 -42.91 14.16 -29.66
N ASP A 95 -43.53 14.93 -30.56
CA ASP A 95 -42.95 16.15 -31.13
C ASP A 95 -43.03 17.35 -30.16
N LEU A 96 -43.91 17.28 -29.16
CA LEU A 96 -44.13 18.31 -28.13
C LEU A 96 -43.74 17.85 -26.72
N ALA A 97 -43.27 16.59 -26.60
CA ALA A 97 -42.90 16.01 -25.33
C ALA A 97 -41.47 16.39 -24.94
N HIS A 98 -41.27 16.74 -23.67
CA HIS A 98 -39.97 17.11 -23.12
C HIS A 98 -39.51 16.16 -21.99
N PRO A 99 -39.34 14.85 -22.26
CA PRO A 99 -39.08 13.87 -21.23
C PRO A 99 -37.61 13.91 -20.74
N PRO A 100 -37.29 13.39 -19.54
CA PRO A 100 -35.95 13.48 -18.94
C PRO A 100 -34.81 12.88 -19.77
N GLN A 101 -35.11 11.96 -20.68
CA GLN A 101 -34.14 11.31 -21.56
C GLN A 101 -33.46 12.30 -22.52
N LEU A 102 -34.11 13.44 -22.81
CA LEU A 102 -33.54 14.52 -23.62
C LEU A 102 -32.44 15.33 -22.90
N MET A 103 -32.08 14.99 -21.66
CA MET A 103 -30.88 15.55 -21.01
C MET A 103 -29.60 14.78 -21.38
N GLN A 104 -29.72 13.64 -22.07
CA GLN A 104 -28.62 12.71 -22.35
C GLN A 104 -28.49 12.38 -23.84
N ASP A 105 -29.47 12.76 -24.66
CA ASP A 105 -29.47 12.40 -26.07
C ASP A 105 -28.29 13.04 -26.81
N ARG A 106 -27.96 12.44 -27.96
CA ARG A 106 -27.00 13.04 -28.87
C ARG A 106 -27.77 14.04 -29.70
N GLU A 107 -27.45 15.32 -29.57
CA GLU A 107 -28.02 16.39 -30.39
C GLU A 107 -27.86 16.02 -31.88
N ARG A 108 -28.97 15.74 -32.56
CA ARG A 108 -28.99 15.35 -33.97
C ARG A 108 -29.43 16.54 -34.81
N SER A 109 -28.63 16.85 -35.85
CA SER A 109 -29.08 17.71 -36.97
C SER A 109 -29.36 19.18 -36.63
N GLY A 110 -28.93 19.68 -35.47
CA GLY A 110 -29.10 21.09 -35.08
C GLY A 110 -30.48 21.48 -34.55
N LEU A 111 -31.37 20.51 -34.31
CA LEU A 111 -32.61 20.73 -33.57
C LEU A 111 -32.33 20.56 -32.08
N ILE A 112 -32.71 21.57 -31.28
CA ILE A 112 -32.48 21.57 -29.84
C ILE A 112 -33.56 20.73 -29.17
N THR A 113 -33.16 19.63 -28.55
CA THR A 113 -33.98 18.82 -27.66
C THR A 113 -33.68 19.18 -26.21
N TYR A 114 -34.69 19.09 -25.33
CA TYR A 114 -34.52 19.38 -23.91
C TYR A 114 -35.62 18.76 -23.07
N TRP A 115 -35.27 18.41 -21.83
CA TRP A 115 -36.24 18.14 -20.77
C TRP A 115 -36.79 19.45 -20.22
N GLN A 116 -38.08 19.47 -19.83
CA GLN A 116 -38.74 20.67 -19.30
C GLN A 116 -39.62 20.35 -18.09
N THR A 117 -39.61 21.21 -17.08
CA THR A 117 -40.56 21.15 -15.96
C THR A 117 -41.91 21.78 -16.30
N VAL A 118 -42.91 21.49 -15.48
CA VAL A 118 -44.13 22.32 -15.44
C VAL A 118 -43.79 23.79 -15.23
N THR A 119 -44.68 24.66 -15.70
CA THR A 119 -44.57 26.11 -15.47
C THR A 119 -44.75 26.46 -13.99
N TRP A 120 -44.23 27.61 -13.57
CA TRP A 120 -44.35 28.10 -12.18
C TRP A 120 -45.74 28.68 -11.87
N SER A 121 -46.80 28.06 -12.39
CA SER A 121 -48.19 28.51 -12.29
C SER A 121 -48.73 28.58 -10.86
N ARG A 122 -48.16 27.80 -9.92
CA ARG A 122 -48.54 27.76 -8.49
C ARG A 122 -47.79 28.76 -7.60
N TYR A 123 -47.09 29.72 -8.20
CA TYR A 123 -46.42 30.78 -7.45
C TYR A 123 -47.38 31.42 -6.42
N PRO A 124 -46.99 31.60 -5.14
CA PRO A 124 -45.63 31.63 -4.63
C PRO A 124 -45.04 30.29 -4.12
N GLU A 125 -45.72 29.15 -4.30
CA GLU A 125 -45.15 27.85 -3.95
C GLU A 125 -43.87 27.61 -4.77
N PRO A 126 -42.72 27.23 -4.18
CA PRO A 126 -41.47 27.11 -4.92
C PRO A 126 -41.51 25.97 -5.94
N LEU A 127 -41.05 26.25 -7.17
CA LEU A 127 -40.86 25.24 -8.21
C LEU A 127 -39.57 24.46 -7.93
N LEU A 128 -39.67 23.36 -7.18
CA LEU A 128 -38.54 22.53 -6.80
C LEU A 128 -38.45 21.29 -7.70
N ALA A 129 -37.27 21.07 -8.30
CA ALA A 129 -37.00 19.88 -9.10
C ALA A 129 -35.64 19.28 -8.75
N ASN A 130 -35.61 17.97 -8.53
CA ASN A 130 -34.40 17.22 -8.24
C ASN A 130 -34.11 16.27 -9.41
N ILE A 131 -32.92 16.37 -9.99
CA ILE A 131 -32.46 15.48 -11.05
C ILE A 131 -31.33 14.64 -10.47
N SER A 132 -31.58 13.35 -10.27
CA SER A 132 -30.61 12.39 -9.74
C SER A 132 -30.01 11.57 -10.88
N LEU A 133 -28.69 11.50 -10.92
CA LEU A 133 -27.90 10.79 -11.92
C LEU A 133 -27.16 9.63 -11.24
N ALA A 134 -27.34 8.40 -11.71
CA ALA A 134 -26.79 7.20 -11.09
C ALA A 134 -26.03 6.32 -12.09
N TRP A 135 -24.80 5.92 -11.76
CA TRP A 135 -23.95 5.10 -12.64
C TRP A 135 -23.71 3.66 -12.15
N ASN A 136 -24.24 3.31 -10.98
CA ASN A 136 -23.99 2.03 -10.29
C ASN A 136 -22.50 1.61 -10.30
N LYS A 137 -21.59 2.58 -10.32
CA LYS A 137 -20.13 2.42 -10.40
C LYS A 137 -19.50 3.66 -9.77
N SER A 138 -18.37 3.48 -9.09
CA SER A 138 -17.58 4.63 -8.62
C SER A 138 -16.81 5.22 -9.78
N LEU A 139 -16.94 6.54 -9.96
CA LEU A 139 -16.35 7.33 -11.03
C LEU A 139 -15.45 8.43 -10.45
N GLU A 140 -14.45 8.84 -11.22
CA GLU A 140 -13.56 9.96 -10.91
C GLU A 140 -13.64 10.99 -12.04
N LEU A 141 -13.93 12.25 -11.69
CA LEU A 141 -14.02 13.34 -12.67
C LEU A 141 -12.67 13.58 -13.34
N THR A 142 -12.70 13.80 -14.64
CA THR A 142 -11.51 14.08 -15.46
C THR A 142 -11.56 15.42 -16.15
N ASP A 143 -12.75 16.03 -16.23
CA ASP A 143 -13.01 17.34 -16.81
C ASP A 143 -14.21 17.99 -16.10
N ASP A 144 -14.56 19.22 -16.49
CA ASP A 144 -15.67 19.98 -15.94
C ASP A 144 -17.02 19.26 -16.16
N ILE A 145 -17.88 19.26 -15.13
CA ILE A 145 -19.29 18.88 -15.31
C ILE A 145 -19.99 20.05 -15.98
N GLN A 146 -20.69 19.81 -17.08
CA GLN A 146 -21.39 20.84 -17.83
C GLN A 146 -22.89 20.53 -17.87
N VAL A 147 -23.70 21.52 -17.52
CA VAL A 147 -25.15 21.46 -17.64
C VAL A 147 -25.59 22.60 -18.56
N THR A 148 -26.20 22.25 -19.69
CA THR A 148 -26.71 23.20 -20.66
C THR A 148 -28.19 23.42 -20.40
N PHE A 149 -28.54 24.64 -20.00
CA PHE A 149 -29.92 25.06 -19.79
C PHE A 149 -30.48 25.73 -21.03
N GLU A 150 -31.74 25.45 -21.32
CA GLU A 150 -32.53 26.22 -22.26
C GLU A 150 -33.42 27.21 -21.51
N TYR A 151 -33.69 28.36 -22.14
CA TYR A 151 -34.55 29.43 -21.60
C TYR A 151 -34.12 30.06 -20.26
N GLY A 152 -32.89 29.81 -19.80
CA GLY A 152 -32.23 30.53 -18.71
C GLY A 152 -31.74 29.62 -17.60
N ARG A 153 -30.57 29.97 -17.03
CA ARG A 153 -30.00 29.23 -15.90
C ARG A 153 -30.74 29.55 -14.60
N PRO A 154 -30.88 28.59 -13.67
CA PRO A 154 -31.48 28.83 -12.36
C PRO A 154 -30.80 29.98 -11.61
N THR A 155 -31.60 30.85 -11.00
CA THR A 155 -31.12 31.86 -10.06
C THR A 155 -30.68 31.25 -8.74
N MET A 156 -31.16 30.04 -8.40
CA MET A 156 -30.75 29.32 -7.20
C MET A 156 -30.77 27.80 -7.43
N MET A 157 -29.62 27.14 -7.27
CA MET A 157 -29.51 25.68 -7.37
C MET A 157 -28.30 25.12 -6.60
N VAL A 158 -28.32 23.82 -6.36
CA VAL A 158 -27.22 23.11 -5.70
C VAL A 158 -26.87 21.84 -6.47
N LEU A 159 -25.58 21.59 -6.67
CA LEU A 159 -25.06 20.31 -7.09
C LEU A 159 -24.64 19.53 -5.85
N ASP A 160 -25.25 18.39 -5.60
CA ASP A 160 -24.84 17.44 -4.56
C ASP A 160 -24.15 16.23 -5.20
N LYS A 161 -23.33 15.54 -4.41
CA LYS A 161 -22.75 14.24 -4.78
C LYS A 161 -22.97 13.19 -3.71
N SER A 162 -22.90 11.93 -4.12
CA SER A 162 -22.94 10.75 -3.24
C SER A 162 -21.72 9.87 -3.48
N LEU A 163 -21.23 9.25 -2.42
CA LEU A 163 -20.14 8.26 -2.47
C LEU A 163 -20.64 6.82 -2.21
N ASP A 164 -21.91 6.64 -1.86
CA ASP A 164 -22.47 5.38 -1.34
C ASP A 164 -23.73 4.93 -2.09
N LYS A 165 -23.77 5.17 -3.41
CA LYS A 165 -24.87 4.77 -4.31
C LYS A 165 -26.21 5.46 -3.99
N GLY A 166 -26.16 6.70 -3.50
CA GLY A 166 -27.31 7.58 -3.32
C GLY A 166 -27.97 7.49 -1.94
N ARG A 167 -27.32 6.82 -0.97
CA ARG A 167 -27.83 6.67 0.40
C ARG A 167 -27.61 7.94 1.20
N THR A 168 -26.42 8.54 1.07
CA THR A 168 -26.08 9.83 1.68
C THR A 168 -25.69 10.84 0.62
N TRP A 169 -26.01 12.11 0.88
CA TRP A 169 -25.78 13.20 -0.04
C TRP A 169 -25.02 14.31 0.67
N GLN A 170 -24.00 14.84 0.00
CA GLN A 170 -23.26 16.00 0.47
C GLN A 170 -23.24 17.09 -0.61
N PRO A 171 -23.33 18.38 -0.23
CA PRO A 171 -23.21 19.47 -1.18
C PRO A 171 -21.85 19.44 -1.87
N TYR A 172 -21.85 19.59 -3.18
CA TYR A 172 -20.64 19.66 -3.99
C TYR A 172 -20.32 21.09 -4.42
N GLN A 173 -21.36 21.87 -4.78
CA GLN A 173 -21.25 23.28 -5.15
C GLN A 173 -22.61 23.97 -5.05
N PHE A 174 -22.62 25.21 -4.57
CA PHE A 174 -23.81 26.08 -4.55
C PHE A 174 -23.75 27.12 -5.68
N TYR A 175 -24.90 27.44 -6.26
CA TYR A 175 -25.06 28.44 -7.30
C TYR A 175 -26.25 29.34 -6.96
N ALA A 176 -26.01 30.65 -6.87
CA ALA A 176 -27.05 31.63 -6.59
C ALA A 176 -26.74 32.94 -7.29
N ASP A 177 -27.74 33.75 -7.62
CA ASP A 177 -27.55 35.13 -8.07
C ASP A 177 -27.04 36.04 -6.94
N ASP A 178 -27.50 35.80 -5.71
CA ASP A 178 -26.93 36.31 -4.46
C ASP A 178 -26.64 35.15 -3.49
N CYS A 179 -25.37 34.84 -3.30
CA CYS A 179 -24.94 33.73 -2.45
C CYS A 179 -25.19 33.96 -0.95
N MET A 180 -25.14 35.22 -0.51
CA MET A 180 -25.32 35.57 0.90
C MET A 180 -26.79 35.46 1.28
N GLU A 181 -27.69 35.96 0.43
CA GLU A 181 -29.14 35.84 0.61
C GLU A 181 -29.61 34.38 0.53
N ALA A 182 -29.17 33.65 -0.50
CA ALA A 182 -29.68 32.30 -0.78
C ALA A 182 -29.19 31.23 0.21
N PHE A 183 -27.91 31.29 0.60
CA PHE A 183 -27.26 30.22 1.35
C PHE A 183 -26.45 30.71 2.56
N GLY A 184 -26.41 32.01 2.85
CA GLY A 184 -25.57 32.56 3.91
C GLY A 184 -24.07 32.37 3.67
N MET A 185 -23.66 32.28 2.39
CA MET A 185 -22.29 32.01 1.99
C MET A 185 -21.69 33.20 1.24
N PRO A 186 -20.43 33.59 1.49
CA PRO A 186 -19.77 34.57 0.65
C PRO A 186 -19.53 34.00 -0.75
N ALA A 187 -19.81 34.79 -1.78
CA ALA A 187 -19.51 34.44 -3.17
C ALA A 187 -18.00 34.23 -3.36
N LYS A 188 -17.63 33.14 -4.05
CA LYS A 188 -16.25 32.81 -4.40
C LYS A 188 -16.21 32.15 -5.77
N ARG A 189 -15.08 32.31 -6.47
CA ARG A 189 -14.77 31.54 -7.68
C ARG A 189 -13.70 30.50 -7.39
N VAL A 190 -13.59 29.49 -8.25
CA VAL A 190 -12.57 28.44 -8.09
C VAL A 190 -11.15 28.99 -8.21
N GLN A 191 -10.94 30.03 -9.04
CA GLN A 191 -9.64 30.68 -9.20
C GLN A 191 -9.18 31.42 -7.93
N ASP A 192 -10.10 31.71 -7.00
CA ASP A 192 -9.78 32.35 -5.71
C ASP A 192 -9.40 31.30 -4.63
N LEU A 193 -9.39 30.01 -4.96
CA LEU A 193 -8.97 28.93 -4.07
C LEU A 193 -7.44 28.76 -4.08
N SER A 194 -6.92 28.28 -2.95
CA SER A 194 -5.53 27.90 -2.77
C SER A 194 -5.37 26.39 -2.77
N ALA A 195 -4.12 25.92 -2.90
CA ALA A 195 -3.79 24.50 -2.80
C ALA A 195 -4.33 23.83 -1.53
N THR A 196 -4.38 24.54 -0.39
CA THR A 196 -4.84 23.97 0.89
C THR A 196 -6.36 23.87 1.03
N ASN A 197 -7.13 24.60 0.23
CA ASN A 197 -8.59 24.63 0.31
C ASN A 197 -9.26 24.28 -1.03
N VAL A 198 -8.54 23.61 -1.93
CA VAL A 198 -9.03 23.21 -3.26
C VAL A 198 -10.24 22.28 -3.20
N THR A 199 -10.51 21.61 -2.08
CA THR A 199 -11.67 20.74 -1.87
C THR A 199 -12.84 21.46 -1.18
N ARG A 200 -12.70 22.78 -0.94
CA ARG A 200 -13.74 23.58 -0.29
C ARG A 200 -14.95 23.68 -1.21
N VAL A 201 -16.12 23.40 -0.63
CA VAL A 201 -17.42 23.69 -1.22
C VAL A 201 -17.67 25.19 -1.13
N ILE A 202 -17.98 25.82 -2.26
CA ILE A 202 -18.19 27.27 -2.37
C ILE A 202 -19.59 27.56 -2.90
N CYS A 203 -19.98 28.84 -2.85
CA CYS A 203 -21.11 29.38 -3.60
C CYS A 203 -20.56 30.35 -4.65
N THR A 204 -21.00 30.22 -5.90
CA THR A 204 -20.59 31.10 -7.00
C THR A 204 -21.78 31.78 -7.63
N GLU A 205 -21.62 33.07 -7.95
CA GLU A 205 -22.65 33.87 -8.63
C GLU A 205 -22.45 33.94 -10.15
N GLN A 206 -21.33 33.40 -10.64
CA GLN A 206 -20.95 33.46 -12.06
C GLN A 206 -21.97 32.82 -13.00
N TYR A 207 -22.66 31.76 -12.54
CA TYR A 207 -23.56 30.96 -13.38
C TYR A 207 -25.05 31.21 -13.14
N SER A 208 -25.40 32.08 -12.18
CA SER A 208 -26.80 32.35 -11.80
C SER A 208 -27.22 33.80 -12.00
N ARG A 209 -26.26 34.71 -12.26
CA ARG A 209 -26.57 36.09 -12.67
C ARG A 209 -27.24 36.09 -14.06
N TRP A 210 -28.29 36.90 -14.18
CA TRP A 210 -29.02 37.09 -15.44
C TRP A 210 -28.23 38.00 -16.38
N VAL A 211 -27.57 37.41 -17.39
CA VAL A 211 -26.85 38.15 -18.45
C VAL A 211 -27.41 37.74 -19.80
N GLY A 212 -28.46 38.42 -20.27
CA GLY A 212 -28.84 38.47 -21.69
C GLY A 212 -29.12 37.14 -22.42
N SER A 213 -29.36 36.05 -21.68
CA SER A 213 -29.87 34.70 -21.98
C SER A 213 -29.49 33.92 -23.25
N LYS A 214 -29.06 34.54 -24.36
CA LYS A 214 -28.76 33.79 -25.60
C LYS A 214 -27.35 33.19 -25.62
N ASN A 215 -26.37 33.84 -25.01
CA ASN A 215 -24.95 33.45 -25.13
C ASN A 215 -24.41 32.61 -23.96
N GLU A 216 -25.10 32.55 -22.82
CA GLU A 216 -24.63 31.85 -21.62
C GLU A 216 -25.62 30.80 -21.10
N LYS A 217 -25.71 29.69 -21.82
CA LYS A 217 -26.56 28.53 -21.48
C LYS A 217 -25.90 27.53 -20.54
N VAL A 218 -24.56 27.52 -20.50
CA VAL A 218 -23.78 26.47 -19.83
C VAL A 218 -23.43 26.88 -18.40
N LEU A 219 -23.77 26.01 -17.46
CA LEU A 219 -23.28 26.02 -16.10
C LEU A 219 -22.16 24.99 -15.97
N ARG A 220 -21.08 25.35 -15.27
CA ARG A 220 -19.93 24.45 -15.05
C ARG A 220 -19.67 24.18 -13.58
N PHE A 221 -19.27 22.95 -13.28
CA PHE A 221 -18.49 22.64 -12.09
C PHE A 221 -17.02 22.53 -12.53
N GLU A 222 -16.24 23.55 -12.18
CA GLU A 222 -14.88 23.75 -12.72
C GLU A 222 -13.88 22.80 -12.05
N VAL A 223 -13.69 21.61 -12.61
CA VAL A 223 -12.68 20.61 -12.22
C VAL A 223 -11.32 21.03 -12.76
N MET A 224 -11.26 21.51 -14.00
CA MET A 224 -10.01 21.94 -14.64
C MET A 224 -9.38 23.12 -13.92
N ALA A 225 -10.18 24.09 -13.49
CA ALA A 225 -9.69 25.21 -12.68
C ALA A 225 -9.12 24.75 -11.32
N ARG A 226 -9.58 23.61 -10.76
CA ARG A 226 -9.00 23.04 -9.53
C ARG A 226 -7.70 22.28 -9.82
N PHE A 227 -7.57 21.61 -10.95
CA PHE A 227 -6.33 20.94 -11.35
C PHE A 227 -5.22 21.94 -11.68
N THR A 228 -5.55 23.04 -12.35
CA THR A 228 -4.58 24.09 -12.72
C THR A 228 -3.89 24.73 -11.51
N ILE A 229 -4.51 24.72 -10.32
CA ILE A 229 -3.87 25.15 -9.05
C ILE A 229 -2.58 24.36 -8.78
N PHE A 230 -2.52 23.09 -9.19
CA PHE A 230 -1.35 22.23 -8.99
C PHE A 230 -0.47 22.17 -10.23
N THR A 231 -1.07 22.01 -11.41
CA THR A 231 -0.35 21.75 -12.67
C THR A 231 0.14 23.03 -13.36
N GLY A 232 -0.33 24.20 -12.92
CA GLY A 232 -0.21 25.47 -13.62
C GLY A 232 -1.23 25.63 -14.76
N PRO A 233 -1.30 26.83 -15.38
CA PRO A 233 -2.35 27.21 -16.33
C PRO A 233 -2.33 26.42 -17.65
N LYS A 234 -1.19 25.81 -18.01
CA LYS A 234 -1.03 25.01 -19.22
C LYS A 234 -1.16 23.49 -18.99
N LEU A 235 -1.52 23.05 -17.78
CA LEU A 235 -1.62 21.64 -17.39
C LEU A 235 -0.32 20.82 -17.64
N LEU A 236 0.85 21.47 -17.62
CA LEU A 236 2.12 20.83 -17.98
C LEU A 236 2.71 20.01 -16.84
N ASN A 237 2.52 20.43 -15.59
CA ASN A 237 3.13 19.79 -14.43
C ASN A 237 2.20 18.74 -13.82
N MET A 238 1.93 17.64 -14.53
CA MET A 238 1.04 16.59 -14.04
C MET A 238 1.60 15.85 -12.82
N ASP A 239 2.92 15.75 -12.70
CA ASP A 239 3.61 15.14 -11.55
C ASP A 239 3.26 15.82 -10.23
N SER A 240 3.12 17.15 -10.22
CA SER A 240 2.70 17.88 -9.01
C SER A 240 1.27 17.54 -8.60
N LEU A 241 0.35 17.38 -9.55
CA LEU A 241 -1.02 16.97 -9.31
C LEU A 241 -1.06 15.55 -8.73
N TYR A 242 -0.37 14.60 -9.36
CA TYR A 242 -0.33 13.21 -8.88
C TYR A 242 0.29 13.11 -7.48
N THR A 243 1.39 13.82 -7.23
CA THR A 243 1.99 13.92 -5.89
C THR A 243 1.00 14.45 -4.86
N ARG A 244 0.15 15.42 -5.24
CA ARG A 244 -0.90 15.97 -4.37
C ARG A 244 -2.09 15.02 -4.19
N MET A 245 -2.46 14.25 -5.22
CA MET A 245 -3.51 13.23 -5.13
C MET A 245 -3.16 12.13 -4.12
N GLU A 246 -1.87 11.80 -3.96
CA GLU A 246 -1.38 10.85 -2.95
C GLU A 246 -1.23 11.49 -1.56
N SER A 247 -0.62 12.68 -1.48
CA SER A 247 -0.24 13.29 -0.20
C SER A 247 -1.36 14.07 0.49
N MET A 248 -2.34 14.60 -0.25
CA MET A 248 -3.42 15.41 0.30
C MET A 248 -4.65 14.54 0.61
N LYS A 249 -4.94 14.40 1.91
CA LYS A 249 -6.10 13.66 2.38
C LYS A 249 -7.40 14.20 1.78
N GLY A 250 -8.17 13.32 1.15
CA GLY A 250 -9.50 13.62 0.62
C GLY A 250 -9.52 14.31 -0.75
N LEU A 251 -8.37 14.64 -1.35
CA LEU A 251 -8.34 15.26 -2.69
C LEU A 251 -8.89 14.30 -3.77
N ARG A 252 -8.42 13.06 -3.80
CA ARG A 252 -8.94 12.03 -4.74
C ARG A 252 -10.43 11.77 -4.52
N ASP A 253 -10.85 11.68 -3.26
CA ASP A 253 -12.27 11.45 -2.91
C ASP A 253 -13.15 12.67 -3.24
N PHE A 254 -12.59 13.88 -3.29
CA PHE A 254 -13.30 15.08 -3.74
C PHE A 254 -13.72 14.97 -5.21
N PHE A 255 -12.95 14.31 -6.06
CA PHE A 255 -13.30 14.06 -7.47
C PHE A 255 -13.99 12.72 -7.70
N THR A 256 -14.08 11.88 -6.66
CA THR A 256 -14.85 10.63 -6.70
C THR A 256 -16.34 10.88 -6.46
N PHE A 257 -17.20 10.14 -7.17
CA PHE A 257 -18.64 10.09 -6.95
C PHE A 257 -19.25 8.77 -7.47
N THR A 258 -20.44 8.44 -7.00
CA THR A 258 -21.30 7.33 -7.49
C THR A 258 -22.61 7.85 -8.08
N ASN A 259 -23.11 8.95 -7.53
CA ASN A 259 -24.28 9.66 -8.00
C ASN A 259 -24.06 11.17 -7.89
N LEU A 260 -24.76 11.91 -8.74
CA LEU A 260 -24.88 13.36 -8.68
C LEU A 260 -26.34 13.72 -8.56
N ARG A 261 -26.65 14.85 -7.91
CA ARG A 261 -28.01 15.37 -7.82
C ARG A 261 -28.01 16.87 -8.02
N LEU A 262 -28.72 17.32 -9.04
CA LEU A 262 -29.03 18.74 -9.24
C LEU A 262 -30.32 19.04 -8.48
N ARG A 263 -30.26 19.98 -7.54
CA ARG A 263 -31.44 20.53 -6.85
C ARG A 263 -31.72 21.91 -7.41
N LEU A 264 -32.72 22.01 -8.27
CA LEU A 264 -33.20 23.25 -8.86
C LEU A 264 -34.17 23.89 -7.86
N LEU A 265 -33.84 25.09 -7.38
CA LEU A 265 -34.56 25.74 -6.27
C LEU A 265 -35.31 27.01 -6.68
N ARG A 266 -34.78 27.75 -7.66
CA ARG A 266 -35.48 28.92 -8.25
C ARG A 266 -35.15 29.07 -9.74
N PRO A 267 -36.15 29.22 -10.63
CA PRO A 267 -35.93 29.35 -12.07
C PRO A 267 -35.29 30.69 -12.44
N ALA A 268 -34.95 30.86 -13.72
CA ALA A 268 -34.51 32.14 -14.24
C ALA A 268 -35.64 33.17 -14.16
N LEU A 269 -35.40 34.35 -13.59
CA LEU A 269 -36.46 35.36 -13.40
C LEU A 269 -36.53 36.39 -14.53
N GLY A 270 -35.46 36.56 -15.31
CA GLY A 270 -35.38 37.60 -16.33
C GLY A 270 -35.33 39.03 -15.79
N GLY A 271 -35.27 39.21 -14.47
CA GLY A 271 -35.32 40.49 -13.76
C GLY A 271 -35.19 40.30 -12.25
N THR A 272 -35.37 41.36 -11.47
CA THR A 272 -35.21 41.35 -10.00
C THR A 272 -36.46 40.88 -9.24
N TYR A 273 -37.57 40.66 -9.93
CA TYR A 273 -38.83 40.22 -9.33
C TYR A 273 -39.60 39.26 -10.25
N VAL A 274 -40.49 38.48 -9.66
CA VAL A 274 -41.40 37.58 -10.37
C VAL A 274 -42.55 38.37 -10.98
N GLN A 275 -42.74 38.26 -12.29
CA GLN A 275 -43.90 38.85 -12.99
C GLN A 275 -45.11 37.94 -12.83
N LYS A 276 -46.00 38.29 -11.89
CA LYS A 276 -47.16 37.46 -11.52
C LYS A 276 -48.18 37.30 -12.63
N ASP A 277 -48.25 38.24 -13.57
CA ASP A 277 -49.19 38.20 -14.69
C ASP A 277 -48.73 37.25 -15.82
N ASN A 278 -47.48 36.79 -15.79
CA ASN A 278 -46.91 35.91 -16.80
C ASN A 278 -46.02 34.82 -16.17
N LEU A 279 -46.65 33.87 -15.49
CA LEU A 279 -45.97 32.75 -14.81
C LEU A 279 -45.54 31.63 -15.77
N LEU A 280 -46.13 31.58 -16.98
CA LEU A 280 -45.89 30.54 -17.99
C LEU A 280 -44.49 30.60 -18.62
N LYS A 281 -43.73 31.67 -18.38
CA LYS A 281 -42.34 31.81 -18.82
C LYS A 281 -41.31 31.28 -17.81
N TYR A 282 -41.75 30.90 -16.61
CA TYR A 282 -40.87 30.43 -15.54
C TYR A 282 -40.94 28.91 -15.44
N PHE A 283 -39.88 28.25 -15.90
CA PHE A 283 -39.69 26.80 -15.82
C PHE A 283 -38.20 26.49 -15.91
N TYR A 284 -37.83 25.23 -15.72
CA TYR A 284 -36.48 24.76 -16.02
C TYR A 284 -36.51 23.98 -17.33
N ALA A 285 -35.52 24.21 -18.18
CA ALA A 285 -35.26 23.37 -19.34
C ALA A 285 -33.78 23.03 -19.42
N ILE A 286 -33.46 21.75 -19.65
CA ILE A 286 -32.07 21.25 -19.74
C ILE A 286 -31.95 20.44 -21.02
N SER A 287 -31.07 20.90 -21.92
CA SER A 287 -30.78 20.22 -23.19
C SER A 287 -29.67 19.19 -23.07
N ASN A 288 -28.76 19.33 -22.10
CA ASN A 288 -27.63 18.42 -22.01
C ASN A 288 -26.99 18.41 -20.62
N ILE A 289 -26.65 17.22 -20.13
CA ILE A 289 -25.82 17.03 -18.93
C ILE A 289 -24.60 16.18 -19.29
N GLU A 290 -23.42 16.80 -19.25
CA GLU A 290 -22.15 16.15 -19.55
C GLU A 290 -21.29 15.98 -18.30
N VAL A 291 -20.88 14.74 -18.06
CA VAL A 291 -20.05 14.34 -16.91
C VAL A 291 -18.84 13.56 -17.42
N PRO A 292 -17.76 14.24 -17.84
CA PRO A 292 -16.54 13.58 -18.26
C PRO A 292 -15.82 12.96 -17.06
N ALA A 293 -15.70 11.64 -17.07
CA ALA A 293 -15.12 10.90 -15.96
C ALA A 293 -14.44 9.62 -16.45
N ARG A 294 -13.78 8.93 -15.51
CA ARG A 294 -13.26 7.57 -15.69
C ARG A 294 -13.77 6.65 -14.59
N CYS A 295 -13.74 5.34 -14.83
CA CYS A 295 -14.01 4.37 -13.77
C CYS A 295 -12.94 4.43 -12.68
N LYS A 296 -13.35 4.54 -11.41
CA LYS A 296 -12.46 4.37 -10.26
C LYS A 296 -12.08 2.89 -10.11
N CYS A 297 -10.86 2.53 -10.42
CA CYS A 297 -10.34 1.16 -10.27
C CYS A 297 -9.19 1.06 -9.26
N ASN A 298 -9.03 2.10 -8.42
CA ASN A 298 -7.98 2.20 -7.40
C ASN A 298 -6.56 1.93 -7.94
N LEU A 299 -6.31 2.35 -9.19
CA LEU A 299 -5.05 2.15 -9.91
C LEU A 299 -4.66 0.67 -10.20
N HIS A 300 -5.65 -0.24 -10.23
CA HIS A 300 -5.45 -1.66 -10.54
C HIS A 300 -6.13 -2.13 -11.83
N ALA A 301 -6.56 -1.24 -12.73
CA ALA A 301 -7.11 -1.67 -14.01
C ALA A 301 -6.91 -0.61 -15.10
N GLY A 302 -6.40 -1.01 -16.26
CA GLY A 302 -6.31 -0.15 -17.45
C GLY A 302 -7.61 -0.10 -18.26
N GLN A 303 -8.57 -0.97 -17.97
CA GLN A 303 -9.83 -1.09 -18.70
C GLN A 303 -11.04 -1.19 -17.76
N CYS A 304 -12.18 -0.70 -18.24
CA CYS A 304 -13.47 -0.77 -17.56
C CYS A 304 -14.52 -1.17 -18.60
N THR A 305 -15.18 -2.31 -18.38
CA THR A 305 -16.13 -2.88 -19.33
C THR A 305 -17.54 -2.94 -18.73
N PHE A 306 -18.56 -2.82 -19.57
CA PHE A 306 -19.96 -2.95 -19.15
C PHE A 306 -20.37 -4.42 -19.13
N ARG A 307 -20.64 -4.97 -17.94
CA ARG A 307 -21.02 -6.37 -17.72
C ARG A 307 -22.23 -6.44 -16.80
N GLU A 308 -23.18 -7.32 -17.12
CA GLU A 308 -24.35 -7.61 -16.28
C GLU A 308 -25.13 -6.35 -15.83
N GLY A 309 -25.23 -5.34 -16.71
CA GLY A 309 -25.98 -4.10 -16.43
C GLY A 309 -25.22 -3.06 -15.60
N SER A 310 -23.91 -3.20 -15.39
CA SER A 310 -23.08 -2.19 -14.72
C SER A 310 -21.67 -2.11 -15.30
N LEU A 311 -21.02 -0.95 -15.15
CA LEU A 311 -19.58 -0.83 -15.43
C LEU A 311 -18.78 -1.60 -14.36
N GLN A 312 -17.73 -2.29 -14.77
CA GLN A 312 -16.84 -3.05 -13.91
C GLN A 312 -15.39 -2.92 -14.37
N CYS A 313 -14.48 -2.74 -13.42
CA CYS A 313 -13.05 -2.73 -13.69
C CYS A 313 -12.55 -4.13 -14.04
N ASP A 314 -11.70 -4.22 -15.07
CA ASP A 314 -10.95 -5.43 -15.38
C ASP A 314 -9.70 -5.47 -14.49
N CYS A 315 -9.90 -5.95 -13.25
CA CYS A 315 -8.90 -5.88 -12.20
C CYS A 315 -7.65 -6.72 -12.50
N GLU A 316 -6.50 -6.09 -12.31
CA GLU A 316 -5.17 -6.67 -12.33
C GLU A 316 -4.58 -6.65 -10.89
N HIS A 317 -3.27 -6.85 -10.76
CA HIS A 317 -2.56 -6.73 -9.48
C HIS A 317 -3.11 -7.66 -8.38
N ASN A 318 -3.68 -8.80 -8.79
CA ASN A 318 -4.31 -9.79 -7.93
C ASN A 318 -5.45 -9.20 -7.08
N THR A 319 -6.14 -8.20 -7.61
CA THR A 319 -7.29 -7.55 -6.98
C THR A 319 -8.60 -7.97 -7.63
N THR A 320 -9.71 -7.76 -6.92
CA THR A 320 -11.05 -8.10 -7.39
C THR A 320 -12.10 -7.16 -6.81
N GLY A 321 -13.34 -7.25 -7.31
CA GLY A 321 -14.46 -6.37 -6.98
C GLY A 321 -14.71 -5.30 -8.05
N GLN A 322 -15.86 -4.62 -7.98
CA GLN A 322 -16.29 -3.67 -9.02
C GLN A 322 -15.30 -2.51 -9.24
N ASP A 323 -14.64 -2.09 -8.16
CA ASP A 323 -13.64 -1.01 -8.13
C ASP A 323 -12.23 -1.53 -7.76
N CYS A 324 -11.99 -2.85 -7.81
CA CYS A 324 -10.72 -3.48 -7.38
C CYS A 324 -10.33 -3.18 -5.92
N THR A 325 -11.31 -3.22 -5.00
CA THR A 325 -11.20 -2.79 -3.59
C THR A 325 -10.77 -3.88 -2.61
N ARG A 326 -10.44 -5.07 -3.09
CA ARG A 326 -9.99 -6.18 -2.26
C ARG A 326 -9.07 -7.10 -3.06
N CYS A 327 -8.25 -7.89 -2.38
CA CYS A 327 -7.46 -8.93 -3.01
C CYS A 327 -8.33 -10.09 -3.48
N GLU A 328 -7.89 -10.76 -4.55
CA GLU A 328 -8.51 -11.98 -5.06
C GLU A 328 -8.34 -13.14 -4.07
N ARG A 329 -9.15 -14.20 -4.24
CA ARG A 329 -8.98 -15.44 -3.46
C ARG A 329 -7.58 -16.01 -3.72
N GLY A 330 -6.89 -16.43 -2.65
CA GLY A 330 -5.49 -16.87 -2.73
C GLY A 330 -4.47 -15.75 -2.47
N PHE A 331 -4.93 -14.52 -2.21
CA PHE A 331 -4.08 -13.37 -1.86
C PHE A 331 -4.41 -12.83 -0.46
N LYS A 332 -3.44 -12.23 0.22
CA LYS A 332 -3.60 -11.74 1.61
C LYS A 332 -4.53 -10.53 1.63
N ALA A 333 -5.74 -10.66 2.16
CA ALA A 333 -6.68 -9.52 2.23
C ALA A 333 -6.09 -8.27 2.91
N LYS A 334 -5.21 -8.43 3.91
CA LYS A 334 -4.54 -7.32 4.62
C LYS A 334 -3.48 -6.58 3.78
N SER A 335 -2.98 -7.17 2.70
CA SER A 335 -2.00 -6.51 1.84
C SER A 335 -2.63 -5.51 0.87
N TRP A 336 -3.97 -5.49 0.75
CA TRP A 336 -4.65 -4.60 -0.18
C TRP A 336 -4.32 -3.13 0.13
N LYS A 337 -3.83 -2.43 -0.89
CA LYS A 337 -3.67 -0.98 -0.93
C LYS A 337 -3.99 -0.55 -2.36
N PRO A 338 -4.60 0.62 -2.58
CA PRO A 338 -4.71 1.17 -3.93
C PRO A 338 -3.31 1.27 -4.54
N GLY A 339 -3.18 1.15 -5.85
CA GLY A 339 -1.96 1.57 -6.54
C GLY A 339 -1.64 3.03 -6.19
N SER A 340 -0.38 3.42 -6.37
CA SER A 340 0.07 4.80 -6.15
C SER A 340 0.60 5.39 -7.44
N TYR A 341 0.32 6.66 -7.68
CA TYR A 341 0.95 7.38 -8.79
C TYR A 341 2.48 7.53 -8.65
N LEU A 342 3.02 7.26 -7.45
CA LEU A 342 4.45 7.38 -7.13
C LEU A 342 5.14 6.02 -7.01
N PRO A 343 6.43 5.92 -7.41
CA PRO A 343 7.25 6.97 -8.03
C PRO A 343 6.87 7.21 -9.50
N THR A 344 7.02 8.44 -10.01
CA THR A 344 6.85 8.72 -11.44
C THR A 344 8.01 8.11 -12.25
N PRO A 345 7.80 7.69 -13.52
CA PRO A 345 6.60 7.90 -14.33
C PRO A 345 5.51 6.82 -14.15
N ASN A 346 5.84 5.61 -13.70
CA ASN A 346 4.93 4.45 -13.80
C ASN A 346 4.06 4.20 -12.56
N GLY A 347 4.38 4.83 -11.42
CA GLY A 347 3.73 4.56 -10.15
C GLY A 347 4.04 3.17 -9.60
N SER A 348 3.48 2.86 -8.43
CA SER A 348 3.59 1.54 -7.80
C SER A 348 2.26 0.79 -7.88
N PRO A 349 2.25 -0.48 -8.34
CA PRO A 349 1.02 -1.23 -8.54
C PRO A 349 0.35 -1.66 -7.23
N ASN A 350 1.10 -1.71 -6.12
CA ASN A 350 0.67 -2.25 -4.83
C ASN A 350 -0.08 -3.59 -4.96
N THR A 351 0.50 -4.49 -5.77
CA THR A 351 -0.02 -5.83 -6.03
C THR A 351 -0.26 -6.59 -4.74
N CYS A 352 -1.40 -7.27 -4.64
CA CYS A 352 -1.69 -8.08 -3.47
C CYS A 352 -0.69 -9.22 -3.36
N ASP A 353 -0.12 -9.38 -2.15
CA ASP A 353 0.79 -10.46 -1.84
C ASP A 353 0.03 -11.78 -1.89
N ALA A 354 0.63 -12.80 -2.50
CA ALA A 354 0.11 -14.14 -2.42
C ALA A 354 -0.14 -14.46 -0.94
N ALA A 355 -1.36 -14.89 -0.61
CA ALA A 355 -1.60 -15.57 0.65
C ALA A 355 -0.86 -16.86 0.44
N GLY A 356 0.40 -16.88 0.89
CA GLY A 356 1.30 -17.97 0.61
C GLY A 356 0.52 -19.26 0.77
N THR A 357 0.45 -20.06 -0.29
CA THR A 357 0.48 -21.50 -0.10
C THR A 357 1.65 -21.71 0.82
N LEU A 358 1.37 -21.80 2.12
CA LEU A 358 2.28 -22.08 3.22
C LEU A 358 3.72 -22.01 2.72
N GLY A 359 4.30 -20.79 2.62
CA GLY A 359 5.64 -20.62 2.03
C GLY A 359 6.48 -21.70 2.67
N ASN A 360 6.94 -22.67 1.84
CA ASN A 360 7.29 -24.00 2.30
C ASN A 360 8.10 -23.84 3.57
N CYS A 361 7.54 -24.33 4.69
CA CYS A 361 8.19 -24.30 5.98
C CYS A 361 9.48 -25.12 5.83
N GLU A 362 10.56 -24.49 5.40
CA GLU A 362 11.84 -25.13 5.18
C GLU A 362 12.50 -25.33 6.54
N CYS A 363 11.99 -26.32 7.26
CA CYS A 363 12.45 -26.72 8.59
C CYS A 363 13.40 -27.91 8.50
N TYR A 364 14.06 -28.12 7.34
CA TYR A 364 14.88 -29.29 7.01
C TYR A 364 14.23 -30.61 7.45
N GLY A 365 12.95 -30.82 7.17
CA GLY A 365 12.23 -32.04 7.56
C GLY A 365 12.00 -32.23 9.08
N HIS A 366 12.43 -31.31 9.94
CA HIS A 366 12.38 -31.44 11.40
C HIS A 366 11.19 -30.74 12.05
N SER A 367 10.39 -29.99 11.29
CA SER A 367 9.08 -29.51 11.74
C SER A 367 8.13 -29.36 10.55
N ASN A 368 6.84 -29.59 10.80
CA ASN A 368 5.76 -29.34 9.86
C ASN A 368 4.94 -28.09 10.22
N ARG A 369 5.41 -27.29 11.19
CA ARG A 369 4.71 -26.12 11.70
C ARG A 369 5.65 -24.93 11.77
N CYS A 370 5.20 -23.76 11.33
CA CYS A 370 5.91 -22.49 11.51
C CYS A 370 5.01 -21.41 12.12
N SER A 371 5.66 -20.44 12.75
CA SER A 371 5.08 -19.17 13.17
C SER A 371 5.62 -18.07 12.27
N TYR A 372 4.76 -17.13 11.89
CA TYR A 372 5.11 -15.96 11.09
C TYR A 372 5.09 -14.72 11.97
N ILE A 373 6.16 -13.93 11.91
CA ILE A 373 6.32 -12.70 12.67
C ILE A 373 6.17 -11.50 11.73
N ASP A 374 4.94 -10.95 11.68
CA ASP A 374 4.48 -9.92 10.72
C ASP A 374 5.39 -8.67 10.64
N PHE A 375 5.99 -8.24 11.75
CA PHE A 375 6.71 -6.96 11.82
C PHE A 375 8.16 -7.00 11.30
N ILE A 376 8.76 -8.19 11.17
CA ILE A 376 10.13 -8.40 10.65
C ILE A 376 10.16 -9.31 9.42
N ASN A 377 9.00 -9.77 8.95
CA ASN A 377 8.87 -10.68 7.81
C ASN A 377 9.71 -11.96 7.94
N ILE A 378 9.79 -12.51 9.16
CA ILE A 378 10.55 -13.73 9.48
C ILE A 378 9.59 -14.91 9.68
N VAL A 379 9.88 -16.04 9.03
CA VAL A 379 9.24 -17.34 9.27
C VAL A 379 10.12 -18.16 10.20
N THR A 380 9.58 -18.68 11.30
CA THR A 380 10.32 -19.52 12.26
C THR A 380 9.58 -20.83 12.49
N CYS A 381 10.29 -21.95 12.34
CA CYS A 381 9.79 -23.27 12.66
C CYS A 381 9.45 -23.39 14.15
N VAL A 382 8.29 -23.97 14.46
CA VAL A 382 7.87 -24.22 15.85
C VAL A 382 8.00 -25.69 16.19
N SER A 383 8.43 -25.99 17.41
CA SER A 383 8.58 -27.36 17.91
C SER A 383 9.49 -28.25 17.05
N CYS A 384 10.70 -27.78 16.71
CA CYS A 384 11.72 -28.56 16.01
C CYS A 384 11.95 -29.92 16.69
N LYS A 385 11.80 -31.01 15.92
CA LYS A 385 12.03 -32.41 16.29
C LYS A 385 13.51 -32.78 16.12
N HIS A 386 13.86 -34.06 16.31
CA HIS A 386 15.21 -34.60 16.02
C HIS A 386 16.34 -33.86 16.75
N ASN A 387 16.06 -33.39 17.97
CA ASN A 387 16.99 -32.62 18.81
C ASN A 387 17.57 -31.37 18.14
N THR A 388 16.84 -30.80 17.18
CA THR A 388 17.22 -29.57 16.49
C THR A 388 16.59 -28.31 17.10
N ARG A 389 17.14 -27.15 16.74
CA ARG A 389 16.74 -25.79 17.14
C ARG A 389 17.20 -24.78 16.08
N GLY A 390 16.78 -23.53 16.24
CA GLY A 390 17.05 -22.44 15.30
C GLY A 390 15.82 -22.09 14.48
N GLN A 391 15.92 -21.04 13.67
CA GLN A 391 14.81 -20.52 12.88
C GLN A 391 14.24 -21.57 11.93
N ASN A 392 15.11 -22.35 11.30
CA ASN A 392 14.79 -23.39 10.31
C ASN A 392 15.11 -24.80 10.86
N CYS A 393 15.28 -24.95 12.17
CA CYS A 393 15.75 -26.20 12.78
C CYS A 393 17.17 -26.64 12.34
N GLN A 394 18.05 -25.69 12.00
CA GLN A 394 19.37 -25.97 11.42
C GLN A 394 20.52 -26.24 12.42
N HIS A 395 20.26 -26.10 13.72
CA HIS A 395 21.27 -26.27 14.77
C HIS A 395 20.87 -27.36 15.76
N CYS A 396 21.83 -28.00 16.42
CA CYS A 396 21.52 -28.95 17.49
C CYS A 396 21.19 -28.25 18.82
N ARG A 397 20.27 -28.84 19.58
CA ARG A 397 19.93 -28.42 20.95
C ARG A 397 21.15 -28.55 21.87
N LEU A 398 21.15 -27.79 22.96
CA LEU A 398 22.20 -27.89 23.97
C LEU A 398 22.24 -29.31 24.54
N GLY A 399 23.44 -29.92 24.59
CA GLY A 399 23.61 -31.33 24.94
C GLY A 399 23.68 -32.26 23.72
N PHE A 400 23.58 -31.72 22.51
CA PHE A 400 23.78 -32.42 21.24
C PHE A 400 24.76 -31.65 20.35
N PHE A 401 25.50 -32.37 19.50
CA PHE A 401 26.41 -31.80 18.50
C PHE A 401 26.08 -32.32 17.10
N ARG A 402 26.53 -31.60 16.07
CA ARG A 402 26.17 -31.90 14.67
C ARG A 402 27.03 -33.05 14.12
N ASN A 403 26.37 -34.03 13.51
CA ASN A 403 27.04 -35.00 12.65
C ASN A 403 27.40 -34.35 11.31
N VAL A 404 28.69 -34.12 11.07
CA VAL A 404 29.18 -33.48 9.83
C VAL A 404 29.04 -34.37 8.60
N SER A 405 28.85 -35.68 8.78
CA SER A 405 28.69 -36.64 7.69
C SER A 405 27.23 -36.85 7.26
N ALA A 406 26.27 -36.29 7.99
CA ALA A 406 24.85 -36.39 7.69
C ALA A 406 24.32 -35.08 7.06
N GLU A 407 23.33 -35.21 6.19
CA GLU A 407 22.62 -34.05 5.62
C GLU A 407 21.74 -33.38 6.68
N LEU A 408 21.33 -32.13 6.40
CA LEU A 408 20.62 -31.29 7.37
C LEU A 408 19.20 -31.76 7.69
N ASP A 409 18.62 -32.61 6.84
CA ASP A 409 17.28 -33.14 6.96
C ASP A 409 17.21 -34.56 7.57
N ASP A 410 18.37 -35.15 7.88
CA ASP A 410 18.49 -36.46 8.52
C ASP A 410 17.95 -36.43 9.97
N GLU A 411 17.11 -37.40 10.36
CA GLU A 411 16.54 -37.49 11.71
C GLU A 411 17.59 -37.66 12.82
N ASN A 412 18.80 -38.12 12.48
CA ASN A 412 19.92 -38.35 13.37
C ASN A 412 21.07 -37.34 13.16
N VAL A 413 20.79 -36.18 12.55
CA VAL A 413 21.78 -35.11 12.34
C VAL A 413 22.38 -34.59 13.66
N CYS A 414 21.66 -34.71 14.77
CA CYS A 414 22.10 -34.30 16.10
C CYS A 414 22.41 -35.48 17.02
N ILE A 415 23.69 -35.62 17.39
CA ILE A 415 24.20 -36.70 18.23
C ILE A 415 24.32 -36.21 19.67
N GLU A 416 23.89 -37.03 20.63
CA GLU A 416 23.96 -36.70 22.05
C GLU A 416 25.39 -36.61 22.56
N CYS A 417 25.67 -35.60 23.39
CA CYS A 417 26.99 -35.36 23.93
C CYS A 417 27.46 -36.47 24.88
N ASN A 418 26.59 -37.11 25.66
CA ASN A 418 26.94 -38.16 26.64
C ASN A 418 28.13 -37.81 27.56
N CYS A 419 28.23 -36.56 28.02
CA CYS A 419 29.26 -36.16 28.98
C CYS A 419 29.02 -36.83 30.34
N ASN A 420 30.08 -37.35 30.95
CA ASN A 420 30.01 -37.96 32.26
C ASN A 420 29.66 -36.91 33.32
N GLN A 421 28.49 -37.04 33.98
CA GLN A 421 27.98 -36.04 34.93
C GLN A 421 28.90 -35.78 36.13
N LEU A 422 29.74 -36.76 36.51
CA LEU A 422 30.69 -36.65 37.61
C LEU A 422 32.05 -36.10 37.14
N GLY A 423 32.44 -36.40 35.90
CA GLY A 423 33.71 -35.97 35.30
C GLY A 423 33.65 -34.64 34.55
N SER A 424 32.46 -34.16 34.15
CA SER A 424 32.27 -32.91 33.42
C SER A 424 31.56 -31.84 34.25
N PHE A 425 31.77 -30.57 33.92
CA PHE A 425 31.06 -29.47 34.58
C PHE A 425 29.56 -29.46 34.23
N HIS A 426 29.23 -29.85 32.99
CA HIS A 426 27.89 -29.82 32.43
C HIS A 426 27.70 -31.00 31.47
N ALA A 427 26.46 -31.35 31.15
CA ALA A 427 26.13 -32.35 30.12
C ALA A 427 26.32 -31.83 28.67
N ARG A 428 26.93 -30.65 28.49
CA ARG A 428 27.09 -29.97 27.20
C ARG A 428 28.48 -30.25 26.63
N CYS A 429 28.55 -30.39 25.31
CA CYS A 429 29.80 -30.52 24.55
C CYS A 429 29.92 -29.41 23.51
N ASN A 430 31.10 -29.26 22.92
CA ASN A 430 31.33 -28.36 21.79
C ASN A 430 30.78 -28.95 20.46
N ASP A 431 30.91 -28.21 19.36
CA ASP A 431 30.42 -28.63 18.04
C ASP A 431 31.07 -29.93 17.52
N THR A 432 32.22 -30.34 18.08
CA THR A 432 32.92 -31.60 17.75
C THR A 432 32.61 -32.75 18.72
N GLY A 433 31.74 -32.54 19.72
CA GLY A 433 31.34 -33.59 20.65
C GLY A 433 32.20 -33.73 21.91
N PHE A 434 33.18 -32.86 22.13
CA PHE A 434 34.06 -32.88 23.32
C PHE A 434 33.44 -32.15 24.50
N CYS A 435 33.48 -32.81 25.67
CA CYS A 435 32.95 -32.31 26.92
C CYS A 435 33.97 -31.47 27.68
N GLN A 436 33.46 -30.54 28.51
CA GLN A 436 34.31 -29.74 29.39
C GLN A 436 34.55 -30.50 30.70
N CYS A 437 35.75 -31.07 30.84
CA CYS A 437 36.11 -31.89 31.98
C CYS A 437 36.45 -31.05 33.23
N ARG A 438 36.11 -31.60 34.40
CA ARG A 438 36.52 -31.10 35.71
C ARG A 438 37.98 -31.43 35.96
N ASP A 439 38.57 -30.73 36.91
CA ASP A 439 39.94 -30.96 37.34
C ASP A 439 40.17 -32.44 37.69
N GLY A 440 41.25 -33.02 37.16
CA GLY A 440 41.56 -34.44 37.33
C GLY A 440 40.89 -35.40 36.35
N SER A 441 39.89 -34.96 35.56
CA SER A 441 39.20 -35.78 34.56
C SER A 441 39.71 -35.47 33.13
N ILE A 442 39.78 -36.48 32.27
CA ILE A 442 40.23 -36.40 30.88
C ILE A 442 39.39 -37.34 29.99
N GLY A 443 39.58 -37.25 28.67
CA GLY A 443 38.83 -38.01 27.68
C GLY A 443 37.78 -37.15 26.98
N PRO A 444 37.27 -37.59 25.82
CA PRO A 444 36.29 -36.83 25.04
C PRO A 444 34.96 -36.63 25.78
N LYS A 445 34.61 -37.55 26.69
CA LYS A 445 33.39 -37.54 27.51
C LYS A 445 33.66 -37.35 29.00
N CYS A 446 34.92 -37.09 29.37
CA CYS A 446 35.40 -36.96 30.75
C CYS A 446 35.20 -38.23 31.59
N GLU A 447 35.42 -39.38 30.95
CA GLU A 447 35.28 -40.72 31.50
C GLU A 447 36.53 -41.24 32.22
N ASP A 448 37.69 -40.66 31.91
CA ASP A 448 38.97 -41.11 32.43
C ASP A 448 39.53 -40.11 33.45
N CYS A 449 40.41 -40.59 34.33
CA CYS A 449 41.15 -39.74 35.25
C CYS A 449 42.59 -39.52 34.77
N LEU A 450 43.08 -38.31 35.00
CA LEU A 450 44.49 -37.98 34.82
C LEU A 450 45.37 -38.86 35.73
N PRO A 451 46.64 -39.12 35.35
CA PRO A 451 47.58 -39.82 36.22
C PRO A 451 47.64 -39.18 37.62
N GLY A 452 47.54 -40.00 38.67
CA GLY A 452 47.48 -39.53 40.06
C GLY A 452 46.07 -39.29 40.61
N TYR A 453 45.02 -39.53 39.81
CA TYR A 453 43.60 -39.49 40.24
C TYR A 453 42.96 -40.87 40.14
N SER A 454 41.91 -41.14 40.93
CA SER A 454 41.11 -42.38 40.87
C SER A 454 39.61 -42.07 40.79
N TRP A 455 38.88 -42.93 40.08
CA TRP A 455 37.43 -42.79 39.90
C TRP A 455 36.69 -43.24 41.16
N ARG A 456 36.06 -42.30 41.86
CA ARG A 456 35.15 -42.58 42.98
C ARG A 456 33.79 -41.94 42.69
N GLN A 457 33.55 -40.73 43.18
CA GLN A 457 32.40 -39.89 42.82
C GLN A 457 32.85 -38.77 41.86
N GLY A 458 33.47 -39.17 40.75
CA GLY A 458 34.31 -38.32 39.90
C GLY A 458 35.80 -38.55 40.18
N CYS A 459 36.67 -37.90 39.41
CA CYS A 459 38.11 -38.04 39.59
C CYS A 459 38.56 -37.28 40.84
N SER A 460 38.99 -38.03 41.85
CA SER A 460 39.59 -37.50 43.07
C SER A 460 41.08 -37.80 43.07
N PRO A 461 41.94 -36.88 43.54
CA PRO A 461 43.36 -37.14 43.59
C PRO A 461 43.64 -38.29 44.57
N ASN A 462 44.65 -39.09 44.28
CA ASN A 462 45.03 -40.24 45.10
C ASN A 462 45.79 -39.75 46.34
N VAL A 463 45.04 -39.54 47.41
CA VAL A 463 45.55 -39.16 48.73
C VAL A 463 46.15 -40.38 49.43
N CYS A 464 47.28 -40.19 50.10
CA CYS A 464 48.09 -41.27 50.65
C CYS A 464 48.25 -41.28 52.17
N ASP A 465 47.56 -40.38 52.87
CA ASP A 465 47.60 -40.23 54.34
C ASP A 465 46.24 -39.72 54.87
N ASP A 466 45.96 -39.93 56.15
CA ASP A 466 44.72 -39.53 56.86
C ASP A 466 44.57 -38.00 56.96
N GLU A 467 45.63 -37.24 56.68
CA GLU A 467 45.67 -35.76 56.68
C GLU A 467 45.39 -35.10 55.31
N PHE A 468 44.92 -35.84 54.30
CA PHE A 468 44.62 -35.30 52.95
C PHE A 468 45.83 -34.80 52.13
N LEU A 469 47.04 -35.26 52.44
CA LEU A 469 48.27 -34.84 51.75
C LEU A 469 48.52 -35.61 50.44
N LEU A 470 48.91 -34.87 49.39
CA LEU A 470 49.21 -35.38 48.05
C LEU A 470 50.70 -35.78 47.94
N CYS A 471 51.00 -36.84 47.19
CA CYS A 471 52.37 -37.14 46.80
C CYS A 471 52.91 -36.00 45.90
N GLN A 472 54.08 -35.47 46.24
CA GLN A 472 54.77 -34.39 45.53
C GLN A 472 55.69 -34.95 44.43
N ASN A 473 56.21 -34.07 43.58
CA ASN A 473 57.24 -34.37 42.58
C ASN A 473 56.93 -35.57 41.66
N GLY A 474 55.66 -35.75 41.28
CA GLY A 474 55.23 -36.83 40.38
C GLY A 474 55.11 -38.22 41.02
N GLY A 475 55.17 -38.31 42.35
CA GLY A 475 54.92 -39.56 43.08
C GLY A 475 53.48 -40.06 42.90
N THR A 476 53.28 -41.37 42.81
CA THR A 476 51.94 -41.98 42.68
C THR A 476 51.59 -42.72 43.96
N CYS A 477 50.42 -42.43 44.51
CA CYS A 477 49.94 -43.10 45.71
C CYS A 477 49.53 -44.56 45.43
N PHE A 478 50.15 -45.51 46.14
CA PHE A 478 49.87 -46.94 46.00
C PHE A 478 49.03 -47.44 47.17
N GLN A 479 47.90 -48.08 46.86
CA GLN A 479 46.96 -48.66 47.83
C GLN A 479 46.46 -47.70 48.93
N ASN A 480 46.48 -46.38 48.70
CA ASN A 480 46.11 -45.35 49.68
C ASN A 480 46.92 -45.43 51.00
N GLN A 481 48.15 -45.94 50.96
CA GLN A 481 48.98 -46.11 52.17
C GLN A 481 50.40 -45.57 52.04
N LYS A 482 50.95 -45.47 50.82
CA LYS A 482 52.32 -44.98 50.61
C LYS A 482 52.51 -44.36 49.24
N CYS A 483 53.26 -43.27 49.17
CA CYS A 483 53.68 -42.68 47.90
C CYS A 483 54.81 -43.51 47.28
N LEU A 484 54.66 -43.89 46.02
CA LEU A 484 55.73 -44.42 45.18
C LEU A 484 56.42 -43.24 44.50
N CYS A 485 57.67 -42.99 44.87
CA CYS A 485 58.45 -41.87 44.35
C CYS A 485 59.16 -42.24 43.04
N LEU A 486 59.32 -41.24 42.17
CA LEU A 486 60.24 -41.31 41.05
C LEU A 486 61.68 -41.48 41.58
N PRO A 487 62.61 -42.10 40.82
CA PRO A 487 63.96 -42.44 41.31
C PRO A 487 64.76 -41.27 41.90
N GLU A 488 64.46 -40.06 41.46
CA GLU A 488 65.12 -38.82 41.87
C GLU A 488 64.54 -38.21 43.16
N TYR A 489 63.54 -38.83 43.78
CA TYR A 489 62.85 -38.29 44.95
C TYR A 489 62.66 -39.36 46.05
N LYS A 490 62.70 -38.94 47.32
CA LYS A 490 62.42 -39.72 48.54
C LYS A 490 61.55 -38.90 49.49
N GLY A 491 61.17 -39.50 50.62
CA GLY A 491 60.26 -38.89 51.59
C GLY A 491 58.90 -39.57 51.57
N VAL A 492 58.10 -39.37 52.61
CA VAL A 492 56.79 -40.05 52.79
C VAL A 492 55.81 -39.63 51.69
N LEU A 493 55.93 -38.40 51.21
CA LEU A 493 55.18 -37.81 50.12
C LEU A 493 56.06 -37.53 48.89
N CYS A 494 57.25 -38.11 48.78
CA CYS A 494 58.22 -37.81 47.70
C CYS A 494 58.66 -36.33 47.67
N GLU A 495 58.62 -35.66 48.81
CA GLU A 495 58.89 -34.23 48.98
C GLU A 495 60.39 -33.88 48.92
N GLN A 496 61.27 -34.86 49.06
CA GLN A 496 62.72 -34.65 49.11
C GLN A 496 63.38 -35.13 47.82
N LEU A 497 64.34 -34.37 47.28
CA LEU A 497 65.22 -34.89 46.23
C LEU A 497 66.13 -35.98 46.80
N LEU A 498 66.34 -37.04 46.02
CA LEU A 498 67.33 -38.07 46.27
C LEU A 498 68.69 -37.52 45.85
N CYS A 499 69.47 -37.06 46.83
CA CYS A 499 70.81 -36.55 46.57
C CYS A 499 71.85 -37.57 46.99
N GLU A 500 72.51 -38.18 46.01
CA GLU A 500 73.70 -39.00 46.23
C GLU A 500 74.94 -38.09 46.29
N GLY A 501 75.50 -37.91 47.49
CA GLY A 501 76.89 -37.48 47.73
C GLY A 501 77.29 -36.05 47.32
N GLU A 502 77.75 -35.26 48.31
CA GLU A 502 78.57 -34.01 48.28
C GLU A 502 78.49 -32.99 47.11
N ARG A 503 77.49 -33.04 46.25
CA ARG A 503 77.15 -31.95 45.32
C ARG A 503 75.66 -31.67 45.37
N GLY A 504 75.36 -30.60 46.10
CA GLY A 504 74.10 -29.85 46.21
C GLY A 504 72.84 -30.44 45.59
N CYS A 505 71.87 -30.77 46.44
CA CYS A 505 70.46 -30.81 46.06
C CYS A 505 70.01 -29.42 45.60
N SER A 506 69.77 -29.21 44.30
CA SER A 506 69.13 -27.99 43.81
C SER A 506 67.62 -28.09 43.96
N GLY A 507 67.11 -27.75 45.15
CA GLY A 507 65.69 -27.50 45.37
C GLY A 507 65.35 -26.02 45.11
N ALA A 508 64.26 -25.82 44.36
CA ALA A 508 63.43 -24.61 44.26
C ALA A 508 63.99 -23.36 43.54
N SER A 509 63.35 -23.09 42.40
CA SER A 509 62.69 -21.82 42.08
C SER A 509 62.99 -20.63 43.01
N ALA A 510 63.90 -19.76 42.57
CA ALA A 510 63.91 -18.36 42.92
C ALA A 510 63.72 -17.53 41.65
N SER A 511 62.58 -16.87 41.61
CA SER A 511 62.14 -15.84 40.67
C SER A 511 63.27 -14.89 40.28
N TYR A 512 63.69 -14.92 39.01
CA TYR A 512 64.31 -13.77 38.36
C TYR A 512 63.46 -13.38 37.16
N VAL A 513 62.57 -12.43 37.40
CA VAL A 513 61.89 -11.66 36.38
C VAL A 513 62.97 -11.03 35.51
N SER A 514 63.05 -11.45 34.25
CA SER A 514 63.94 -10.84 33.27
C SER A 514 63.54 -9.38 33.06
N LEU A 515 64.48 -8.44 33.21
CA LEU A 515 64.28 -7.02 32.93
C LEU A 515 63.72 -6.74 31.51
N ALA A 516 63.80 -7.71 30.59
CA ALA A 516 63.22 -7.62 29.26
C ALA A 516 61.67 -7.62 29.26
N ALA A 517 61.01 -8.22 30.26
CA ALA A 517 59.56 -8.27 30.38
C ALA A 517 58.95 -6.95 30.91
N MET A 518 59.72 -6.16 31.67
CA MET A 518 59.27 -4.88 32.22
C MET A 518 59.30 -3.75 31.18
N LEU A 519 60.21 -3.79 30.19
CA LEU A 519 60.22 -2.81 29.10
C LEU A 519 59.12 -3.04 28.06
N SER A 520 58.71 -4.29 27.83
CA SER A 520 57.66 -4.63 26.86
C SER A 520 56.25 -4.28 27.36
N CYS A 521 56.02 -4.26 28.68
CA CYS A 521 54.76 -3.81 29.29
C CYS A 521 54.56 -2.28 29.26
N LEU A 522 55.65 -1.49 29.26
CA LEU A 522 55.57 -0.02 29.16
C LEU A 522 55.27 0.47 27.74
N LEU A 523 55.75 -0.25 26.71
CA LEU A 523 55.45 0.04 25.31
C LEU A 523 54.01 -0.34 24.92
N ALA A 524 53.47 -1.43 25.47
CA ALA A 524 52.08 -1.86 25.21
C ALA A 524 51.04 -0.89 25.81
N ASN A 525 51.31 -0.29 26.97
CA ASN A 525 50.42 0.69 27.59
C ASN A 525 50.43 2.07 26.90
N ALA A 526 51.50 2.42 26.18
CA ALA A 526 51.55 3.64 25.38
C ALA A 526 50.74 3.51 24.08
N LEU A 527 50.70 2.32 23.48
CA LEU A 527 49.91 2.03 22.27
C LEU A 527 48.41 1.89 22.54
N LEU A 528 48.00 1.42 23.73
CA LEU A 528 46.58 1.27 24.07
C LEU A 528 45.88 2.61 24.41
N ARG A 529 46.63 3.66 24.78
CA ARG A 529 46.09 5.00 25.02
C ARG A 529 45.86 5.84 23.76
N ILE A 530 46.32 5.39 22.59
CA ILE A 530 46.11 6.10 21.31
C ILE A 530 44.85 5.57 20.58
N VAL A 531 44.35 4.38 20.92
CA VAL A 531 43.21 3.74 20.22
C VAL A 531 41.85 4.05 20.88
N THR A 532 41.82 4.78 22.00
CA THR A 532 40.56 5.15 22.71
C THR A 532 40.21 6.64 22.62
N ALA A 533 40.84 7.38 21.70
CA ALA A 533 40.46 8.75 21.36
C ALA A 533 40.28 8.90 19.83
N CYS A 534 39.19 8.33 19.31
CA CYS A 534 38.54 8.71 18.05
C CYS A 534 37.07 8.31 18.14
#